data_AF-A0A914YEF9-F1
#
_entry.id   AF-A0A914YEF9-F1
#
_cell.length_a   1.000
_cell.length_b   1.000
_cell.length_c   1.000
_cell.angle_alpha   90.00
_cell.angle_beta   90.00
_cell.angle_gamma   90.00
#
_symmetry.space_group_name_H-M   'P 1'
#
loop_
_entity.id
_entity.type
_entity.pdbx_description
1 polymer ?
#
loop_
_entity_poly.entity_id
_entity_poly.type
_entity_poly.pdbx_seq_one_letter_code
_entity_poly.pdbx_strand_id
1 'polypeptide(L)'
;MARLVEARLADFRIKADVVNYSPGPVITRFELNLAPGVKAARISNLSRDLARSLSTVAVRVVEVIPGKPYVGLELPNKKRQTVYLREVLDNAKIPR
;
A
#
# COMPACT_ATOMS: atom_id res chain seq x y z
N MET A 1 8.77 8.83 0.86
CA MET A 1 8.20 7.52 1.24
C MET A 1 8.49 6.45 0.20
N ALA A 2 8.26 6.70 -1.10
CA ALA A 2 8.53 5.75 -2.19
C ALA A 2 9.95 5.13 -2.14
N ARG A 3 11.01 5.95 -2.14
CA ARG A 3 12.40 5.47 -1.98
C ARG A 3 12.67 4.64 -0.72
N LEU A 4 11.97 4.92 0.38
CA LEU A 4 12.10 4.13 1.61
C LEU A 4 11.47 2.75 1.42
N VAL A 5 10.32 2.66 0.76
CA VAL A 5 9.66 1.39 0.45
C VAL A 5 10.55 0.54 -0.47
N GLU A 6 11.12 1.15 -1.52
CA GLU A 6 12.06 0.49 -2.44
C GLU A 6 13.31 -0.01 -1.70
N ALA A 7 13.92 0.84 -0.85
CA ALA A 7 15.07 0.47 -0.04
C ALA A 7 14.75 -0.68 0.92
N ARG A 8 13.60 -0.62 1.61
CA ARG A 8 13.17 -1.71 2.51
C ARG A 8 12.91 -3.01 1.76
N LEU A 9 12.32 -2.96 0.56
CA LEU A 9 12.13 -4.15 -0.27
C LEU A 9 13.48 -4.72 -0.73
N ALA A 10 14.43 -3.85 -1.08
CA ALA A 10 15.78 -4.26 -1.45
C ALA A 10 16.52 -4.97 -0.30
N ASP A 11 16.33 -4.54 0.96
CA ASP A 11 16.87 -5.21 2.15
C ASP A 11 16.42 -6.69 2.24
N PHE A 12 15.20 -7.02 1.78
CA PHE A 12 14.67 -8.38 1.73
C PHE A 12 14.98 -9.13 0.42
N ARG A 13 15.90 -8.60 -0.40
CA ARG A 13 16.22 -9.09 -1.75
C ARG A 13 15.00 -9.13 -2.67
N ILE A 14 14.09 -8.16 -2.52
CA ILE A 14 12.95 -7.97 -3.40
C ILE A 14 13.24 -6.73 -4.25
N LYS A 15 13.50 -6.94 -5.54
CA LYS A 15 13.60 -5.84 -6.49
C LYS A 15 12.20 -5.46 -6.94
N ALA A 16 11.78 -4.25 -6.59
CA ALA A 16 10.52 -3.68 -6.97
C ALA A 16 10.66 -2.16 -7.04
N ASP A 17 9.99 -1.55 -8.01
CA ASP A 17 10.02 -0.12 -8.27
C ASP A 17 8.63 0.48 -7.97
N VAL A 18 8.58 1.61 -7.28
CA VAL A 18 7.33 2.33 -7.02
C VAL A 18 6.97 3.14 -8.26
N VAL A 19 6.01 2.65 -9.04
CA VAL A 19 5.55 3.33 -10.26
C VAL A 19 4.58 4.46 -9.96
N ASN A 20 3.77 4.32 -8.90
CA ASN A 20 2.79 5.32 -8.53
C ASN A 20 2.40 5.21 -7.05
N TYR A 21 1.75 6.23 -6.51
CA TYR A 21 1.13 6.18 -5.19
C TYR A 21 -0.18 6.97 -5.18
N SER A 22 -1.16 6.44 -4.47
CA SER A 22 -2.49 7.03 -4.29
C SER A 22 -2.73 7.25 -2.79
N PRO A 23 -2.60 8.48 -2.28
CA PRO A 23 -2.93 8.79 -0.90
C PRO A 23 -4.45 8.82 -0.71
N GLY A 24 -4.94 8.11 0.30
CA GLY A 24 -6.32 8.19 0.79
C GLY A 24 -6.37 8.85 2.18
N PRO A 25 -7.55 8.94 2.80
CA PRO A 25 -7.73 9.59 4.11
C PRO A 25 -7.01 8.86 5.26
N VAL A 26 -7.00 7.52 5.21
CA VAL A 26 -6.45 6.67 6.29
C VAL A 26 -5.14 5.98 5.88
N ILE A 27 -5.06 5.55 4.63
CA ILE A 27 -3.93 4.79 4.07
C ILE A 27 -3.43 5.47 2.80
N THR A 28 -2.16 5.24 2.48
CA THR A 28 -1.59 5.52 1.17
C THR A 28 -1.27 4.18 0.50
N ARG A 29 -1.77 3.99 -0.71
CA ARG A 29 -1.48 2.82 -1.53
C ARG A 29 -0.31 3.13 -2.47
N PHE A 30 0.73 2.32 -2.42
CA PHE A 30 1.84 2.37 -3.37
C PHE A 30 1.65 1.27 -4.42
N GLU A 31 1.80 1.63 -5.69
CA GLU A 31 1.81 0.68 -6.80
C GLU A 31 3.25 0.27 -7.06
N LEU A 32 3.53 -1.02 -6.89
CA LEU A 32 4.84 -1.62 -7.03
C LEU A 32 4.89 -2.42 -8.33
N ASN A 33 5.85 -2.10 -9.18
CA ASN A 33 6.25 -2.92 -10.30
C ASN A 33 7.30 -3.91 -9.83
N LEU A 34 7.01 -5.20 -9.89
CA LEU A 34 7.92 -6.24 -9.44
C LEU A 34 8.89 -6.61 -10.56
N ALA A 35 10.15 -6.88 -10.18
CA ALA A 35 11.09 -7.47 -11.12
C ALA A 35 10.60 -8.86 -11.59
N PRO A 36 10.92 -9.27 -12.83
CA PRO A 36 10.57 -10.58 -13.36
C PRO A 36 11.00 -11.72 -12.41
N GLY A 37 10.09 -12.66 -12.13
CA GLY A 37 10.34 -13.79 -11.25
C GLY A 37 10.08 -13.54 -9.75
N VAL A 38 9.79 -12.31 -9.34
CA VAL A 38 9.35 -12.02 -7.97
C VAL A 38 7.85 -12.31 -7.84
N LYS A 39 7.49 -13.25 -6.97
CA LYS A 39 6.08 -13.57 -6.67
C LYS A 39 5.50 -12.59 -5.65
N ALA A 40 4.26 -12.13 -5.89
CA ALA A 40 3.53 -11.26 -4.95
C ALA A 40 3.40 -11.89 -3.54
N ALA A 41 3.17 -13.20 -3.47
CA ALA A 41 3.10 -13.96 -2.22
C ALA A 41 4.34 -13.79 -1.31
N ARG A 42 5.53 -13.57 -1.90
CA ARG A 42 6.75 -13.33 -1.12
C ARG A 42 6.65 -12.04 -0.30
N ILE A 43 6.03 -11.00 -0.86
CA ILE A 43 5.83 -9.71 -0.21
C ILE A 43 4.71 -9.85 0.83
N SER A 44 3.63 -10.56 0.50
CA SER A 44 2.54 -10.87 1.44
C SER A 44 3.07 -11.55 2.71
N ASN A 45 3.96 -12.53 2.56
CA ASN A 45 4.59 -13.23 3.69
C ASN A 45 5.52 -12.34 4.53
N LEU A 46 6.12 -11.31 3.93
CA LEU A 46 7.02 -10.36 4.59
C LEU A 46 6.29 -9.11 5.13
N SER A 47 4.97 -9.02 4.99
CA SER A 47 4.17 -7.86 5.40
C SER A 47 4.45 -7.41 6.85
N ARG A 48 4.62 -8.36 7.77
CA ARG A 48 4.89 -8.09 9.19
C ARG A 48 6.29 -7.51 9.42
N ASP A 49 7.30 -8.05 8.75
CA ASP A 49 8.66 -7.55 8.82
C ASP A 49 8.81 -6.20 8.12
N LEU A 50 8.13 -6.00 7.00
CA LEU A 50 8.04 -4.70 6.31
C LEU A 50 7.41 -3.65 7.21
N ALA A 51 6.32 -3.98 7.92
CA ALA A 51 5.68 -3.07 8.86
C ALA A 51 6.66 -2.61 9.96
N ARG A 52 7.44 -3.55 10.51
CA ARG A 52 8.49 -3.28 11.50
C ARG A 52 9.60 -2.39 10.93
N SER A 53 10.13 -2.71 9.75
CA SER A 53 11.21 -1.94 9.10
C SER A 53 10.80 -0.54 8.66
N LEU A 54 9.50 -0.32 8.41
CA LEU A 54 8.92 0.97 8.05
C LEU A 54 8.39 1.75 9.26
N SER A 55 8.53 1.22 10.48
CA SER A 55 7.99 1.80 11.71
C SER A 55 6.50 2.11 11.60
N THR A 56 5.75 1.22 10.96
CA THR A 56 4.30 1.32 10.79
C THR A 56 3.58 0.22 11.55
N VAL A 57 2.34 0.48 11.95
CA VAL A 57 1.54 -0.48 12.73
C VAL A 57 1.28 -1.77 11.96
N ALA A 58 0.98 -1.64 10.66
CA ALA A 58 0.72 -2.76 9.78
C ALA A 58 0.95 -2.34 8.33
N VAL A 59 1.27 -3.30 7.48
CA VAL A 59 1.33 -3.16 6.02
C VAL A 59 0.35 -4.15 5.43
N ARG A 60 -0.49 -3.69 4.50
CA ARG A 60 -1.39 -4.59 3.75
C ARG A 60 -0.91 -4.70 2.32
N VAL A 61 -0.79 -5.95 1.85
CA VAL A 61 -0.35 -6.26 0.49
C VAL A 61 -1.58 -6.66 -0.31
N VAL A 62 -1.74 -6.05 -1.48
CA VAL A 62 -2.78 -6.34 -2.46
C VAL A 62 -2.08 -6.97 -3.66
N GLU A 63 -2.18 -8.29 -3.78
CA GLU A 63 -1.39 -9.05 -4.77
C GLU A 63 -1.71 -8.69 -6.22
N VAL A 64 -2.96 -8.29 -6.49
CA VAL A 64 -3.40 -7.90 -7.82
C VAL A 64 -4.25 -6.64 -7.72
N ILE A 65 -3.84 -5.60 -8.45
CA ILE A 65 -4.66 -4.41 -8.65
C ILE A 65 -5.51 -4.63 -9.91
N PRO A 66 -6.86 -4.57 -9.83
CA PRO A 66 -7.72 -4.73 -11.00
C PRO A 66 -7.33 -3.75 -12.12
N GLY A 67 -7.07 -4.28 -13.32
CA GLY A 67 -6.71 -3.49 -14.49
C GLY A 67 -5.25 -3.03 -14.56
N LYS A 68 -4.37 -3.42 -13.63
CA LYS A 68 -2.94 -3.07 -13.65
C LYS A 68 -2.05 -4.27 -13.29
N PRO A 69 -0.90 -4.47 -13.96
CA PRO A 69 0.05 -5.55 -13.63
C PRO A 69 0.95 -5.21 -12.43
N TYR A 70 0.42 -4.48 -11.44
CA TYR A 70 1.18 -3.99 -10.29
C TYR A 70 0.64 -4.56 -8.99
N VAL A 71 1.52 -4.66 -7.99
CA VAL A 71 1.18 -5.04 -6.63
C VAL A 71 0.89 -3.79 -5.82
N GLY A 72 -0.19 -3.80 -5.04
CA GLY A 72 -0.52 -2.71 -4.12
C GLY A 72 0.12 -2.92 -2.76
N LEU A 73 0.78 -1.89 -2.22
CA LEU A 73 1.26 -1.88 -0.85
C LEU A 73 0.60 -0.72 -0.10
N GLU A 74 -0.23 -1.06 0.87
CA GLU A 74 -1.02 -0.10 1.64
C GLU A 74 -0.34 0.16 2.98
N LEU A 75 -0.02 1.43 3.21
CA LEU A 75 0.64 1.92 4.42
C LEU A 75 -0.30 2.90 5.15
N PRO A 76 -0.39 2.83 6.49
CA PRO A 76 -1.14 3.82 7.25
C PRO A 76 -0.48 5.19 7.12
N ASN A 77 -1.32 6.23 6.98
CA ASN A 77 -0.84 7.61 6.99
C ASN A 77 -0.35 7.99 8.39
N LYS A 78 0.68 8.85 8.46
CA LYS A 78 1.15 9.42 9.72
C LYS A 78 0.05 10.23 10.43
N LYS A 79 -0.73 10.97 9.66
CA LYS A 79 -1.92 11.68 10.12
C LYS A 79 -3.14 11.06 9.45
N ARG A 80 -3.90 10.26 10.20
CA ARG A 80 -5.17 9.70 9.73
C ARG A 80 -6.24 10.78 9.81
N GLN A 81 -7.03 10.91 8.75
CA GLN A 81 -8.18 11.81 8.75
C GLN A 81 -9.41 11.04 9.27
N THR A 82 -10.16 11.66 10.17
CA THR A 82 -11.45 11.15 10.61
C THR A 82 -12.45 11.38 9.49
N VAL A 83 -13.09 10.32 9.02
CA VAL A 83 -14.22 10.41 8.08
C VAL A 83 -15.50 10.48 8.90
N TYR A 84 -16.26 11.57 8.74
CA TYR A 84 -17.50 11.76 9.51
C TYR A 84 -18.67 11.05 8.83
N LEU A 85 -19.61 10.54 9.63
CA LEU A 85 -20.82 9.89 9.11
C LEU A 85 -21.60 10.81 8.17
N ARG A 86 -21.66 12.12 8.49
CA ARG A 86 -22.31 13.12 7.64
C ARG A 86 -21.67 13.22 6.25
N GLU A 87 -20.34 13.17 6.14
CA GLU A 87 -19.65 13.20 4.85
C GLU A 87 -19.98 11.97 3.98
N VAL A 88 -20.27 10.84 4.63
CA VAL A 88 -20.67 9.60 3.96
C VAL A 88 -22.12 9.69 3.47
N LEU A 89 -23.04 10.19 4.30
CA LEU A 89 -24.47 10.36 3.97
C LEU A 89 -24.73 11.47 2.93
N ASP A 90 -23.91 12.52 2.93
CA ASP A 90 -23.98 13.61 1.94
C ASP A 90 -23.44 13.18 0.56
N ASN A 91 -22.84 11.99 0.44
CA ASN A 91 -22.32 11.48 -0.83
C ASN A 91 -23.45 10.91 -1.70
N ALA A 92 -23.54 11.37 -2.95
CA ALA A 92 -24.57 11.00 -3.92
C ALA A 92 -24.69 9.50 -4.23
N LYS A 93 -23.73 8.67 -3.78
CA LYS A 93 -23.77 7.21 -3.93
C LYS A 93 -24.60 6.48 -2.88
N ILE A 94 -24.97 7.13 -1.77
CA ILE A 94 -25.81 6.50 -0.74
C ILE A 94 -27.25 7.02 -0.92
N PRO A 95 -28.20 6.16 -1.30
CA PRO A 95 -29.60 6.58 -1.37
C PRO A 95 -30.09 6.96 0.02
N ARG A 96 -30.79 8.10 0.10
CA ARG A 96 -31.41 8.63 1.32
C ARG A 96 -32.57 7.75 1.79
#